data_AF-A0A1G2ZXR9-F1
#
_entry.id   AF-A0A1G2ZXR9-F1
#
_cell.length_a   1.000
_cell.length_b   1.000
_cell.length_c   1.000
_cell.angle_alpha   90.00
_cell.angle_beta   90.00
_cell.angle_gamma   90.00
#
_symmetry.space_group_name_H-M   'P 1'
#
loop_
_entity.id
_entity.type
_entity.pdbx_description
1 polymer ?
#
loop_
_entity_poly.entity_id
_entity_poly.type
_entity_poly.pdbx_seq_one_letter_code
_entity_poly.pdbx_strand_id
1 'polypeptide(L)' 'MLLYGSYAKGTATEDSDIDVAVVVDQMDHSKRIEITARLFHAAFDIDAAIEPKCIFWDEYVNPDKASILSEIINNAIEVA' A
#
# COMPACT_ATOMS: atom_id res chain seq x y z
N MET A 1 -0.47 5.08 7.57
CA MET A 1 -0.11 4.21 6.41
C MET A 1 -0.01 2.78 6.90
N LEU A 2 -0.02 1.78 6.02
CA LEU A 2 -0.04 0.38 6.41
C LEU A 2 1.17 -0.36 5.83
N LEU A 3 2.07 -0.86 6.68
CA LEU A 3 3.12 -1.79 6.28
C LEU A 3 2.51 -3.18 6.17
N TYR A 4 2.61 -3.82 5.01
CA TYR A 4 2.10 -5.18 4.80
C TYR A 4 3.20 -6.09 4.23
N GLY A 5 2.81 -7.25 3.70
CA GLY A 5 3.76 -8.14 3.05
C GLY A 5 4.72 -8.84 4.02
N SER A 6 5.91 -9.19 3.53
CA SER A 6 6.90 -10.01 4.24
C SER A 6 7.43 -9.33 5.51
N TYR A 7 7.62 -8.01 5.48
CA TYR A 7 8.07 -7.23 6.64
C TYR A 7 7.05 -7.24 7.77
N ALA A 8 5.76 -7.03 7.47
CA ALA A 8 4.70 -7.13 8.48
C ALA A 8 4.56 -8.55 9.06
N LYS A 9 4.84 -9.58 8.25
CA LYS A 9 4.78 -11.01 8.65
C LYS A 9 6.03 -11.49 9.40
N GLY A 10 7.10 -10.69 9.45
CA GLY A 10 8.39 -11.09 10.04
C GLY A 10 9.12 -12.16 9.22
N THR A 11 8.82 -12.28 7.92
CA THR A 11 9.43 -13.26 7.00
C THR A 11 10.24 -12.59 5.89
N ALA A 12 10.53 -11.30 6.03
CA ALA A 12 11.38 -10.56 5.09
C ALA A 12 12.82 -11.07 5.09
N THR A 13 13.44 -11.03 3.93
CA THR A 13 14.86 -11.29 3.66
C THR A 13 15.57 -10.01 3.24
N GLU A 14 16.89 -10.06 3.06
CA GLU A 14 17.68 -8.92 2.57
C GLU A 14 17.28 -8.46 1.15
N ASP A 15 16.70 -9.36 0.35
CA ASP A 15 16.22 -9.07 -1.01
C ASP A 15 14.71 -8.75 -1.05
N SER A 16 14.04 -8.64 0.10
CA SER A 16 12.61 -8.36 0.12
C SER A 16 12.31 -6.88 -0.09
N ASP A 17 11.32 -6.59 -0.94
CA ASP A 17 10.72 -5.26 -1.08
C ASP A 17 9.93 -4.87 0.18
N ILE A 18 9.73 -3.57 0.37
CA ILE A 18 8.99 -2.96 1.48
C ILE A 18 7.61 -2.54 0.96
N ASP A 19 6.65 -3.43 1.13
CA ASP A 19 5.23 -3.25 0.79
C ASP A 19 4.53 -2.22 1.69
N VAL A 20 4.12 -1.07 1.13
CA VAL A 20 3.40 -0.03 1.88
C VAL A 20 2.09 0.35 1.23
N ALA A 21 1.00 0.11 1.94
CA ALA A 21 -0.34 0.54 1.56
C ALA A 21 -0.57 1.99 2.00
N VAL A 22 -0.88 2.85 1.03
CA VAL A 22 -1.15 4.28 1.23
C VAL A 22 -2.62 4.54 0.96
N VAL A 23 -3.36 4.73 2.03
CA VAL A 23 -4.77 5.14 1.97
C VAL A 23 -4.81 6.65 1.70
N VAL A 24 -5.48 7.03 0.62
CA VAL A 24 -5.64 8.43 0.21
C VAL A 24 -7.09 8.86 0.34
N ASP A 25 -7.33 10.11 0.75
CA ASP A 25 -8.65 10.74 0.71
C ASP A 25 -9.00 11.14 -0.73
N GLN A 26 -9.26 10.12 -1.54
CA GLN A 26 -9.64 10.22 -2.95
C GLN A 26 -10.69 9.15 -3.27
N MET A 27 -11.66 9.51 -4.10
CA MET A 27 -12.73 8.63 -4.58
C MET A 27 -12.95 8.74 -6.10
N ASP A 28 -12.27 9.66 -6.79
CA ASP A 28 -12.30 9.77 -8.25
C ASP A 28 -11.29 8.80 -8.87
N HIS A 29 -11.75 7.57 -9.15
CA HIS A 29 -10.94 6.47 -9.68
C HIS A 29 -10.22 6.79 -11.01
N SER A 30 -10.64 7.83 -11.75
CA SER A 30 -9.91 8.27 -12.94
C SER A 30 -8.48 8.77 -12.63
N LYS A 31 -8.25 9.22 -11.39
CA LYS A 31 -6.94 9.71 -10.90
C LYS A 31 -5.99 8.61 -10.45
N ARG A 32 -6.43 7.34 -10.43
CA ARG A 32 -5.64 6.23 -9.87
C ARG A 32 -4.27 6.12 -10.50
N ILE A 33 -4.18 6.20 -11.84
CA ILE A 33 -2.92 6.08 -12.57
C ILE A 33 -1.96 7.21 -12.18
N GLU A 34 -2.44 8.45 -12.16
CA GLU A 34 -1.62 9.63 -11.78
C GLU A 34 -1.12 9.51 -10.34
N ILE A 35 -2.00 9.21 -9.38
CA ILE A 35 -1.63 9.12 -7.96
C ILE A 35 -0.67 7.96 -7.74
N THR A 36 -0.90 6.82 -8.38
CA THR A 36 -0.01 5.65 -8.29
C THR A 36 1.37 5.99 -8.83
N ALA A 37 1.46 6.62 -10.00
CA ALA A 37 2.74 7.06 -10.56
C ALA A 37 3.48 8.03 -9.62
N ARG A 38 2.77 8.99 -9.02
CA ARG A 38 3.35 9.93 -8.06
C ARG A 38 3.84 9.24 -6.79
N LEU A 39 3.13 8.23 -6.28
CA LEU A 39 3.57 7.43 -5.15
C LEU A 39 4.84 6.65 -5.48
N PHE A 40 4.91 6.00 -6.63
CA PHE A 40 6.11 5.30 -7.08
C PHE A 40 7.29 6.25 -7.27
N HIS A 41 7.09 7.43 -7.87
CA HIS A 41 8.15 8.44 -7.98
C HIS A 41 8.67 8.87 -6.60
N ALA A 42 7.77 9.17 -5.67
CA ALA A 42 8.17 9.56 -4.31
C ALA A 42 8.88 8.42 -3.54
N ALA A 43 8.43 7.18 -3.71
CA ALA A 43 9.06 6.01 -3.11
C ALA A 43 10.48 5.80 -3.67
N PHE A 44 10.63 5.86 -4.99
CA PHE A 44 11.90 5.66 -5.69
C PHE A 44 12.95 6.73 -5.33
N ASP A 45 12.53 7.96 -5.07
CA ASP A 45 13.42 9.02 -4.59
C ASP A 45 14.00 8.74 -3.19
N ILE A 46 13.37 7.85 -2.41
CA ILE A 46 13.80 7.43 -1.07
C ILE A 46 14.59 6.12 -1.16
N ASP A 47 13.95 5.06 -1.66
CA ASP A 47 14.53 3.74 -1.83
C ASP A 47 13.69 2.95 -2.86
N ALA A 48 14.36 2.38 -3.86
CA ALA A 48 13.71 1.61 -4.92
C ALA A 48 13.05 0.31 -4.41
N ALA A 49 13.43 -0.18 -3.23
CA ALA A 49 12.79 -1.34 -2.59
C ALA A 49 11.41 -1.02 -2.02
N ILE A 50 11.01 0.26 -1.89
CA ILE A 50 9.68 0.61 -1.37
C ILE A 50 8.64 0.43 -2.49
N GLU A 51 7.69 -0.46 -2.28
CA GLU A 51 6.58 -0.73 -3.20
C GLU A 51 5.25 -0.16 -2.65
N PRO A 52 4.81 1.02 -3.12
CA PRO A 52 3.58 1.62 -2.65
C PRO A 52 2.34 1.04 -3.36
N LYS A 53 1.32 0.70 -2.56
CA LYS A 53 -0.03 0.38 -3.04
C LYS A 53 -0.99 1.54 -2.76
N CYS A 54 -1.50 2.17 -3.80
CA CYS A 54 -2.53 3.20 -3.68
C CYS A 54 -3.89 2.57 -3.36
N ILE A 55 -4.51 3.00 -2.25
CA ILE A 55 -5.84 2.56 -1.83
C ILE A 55 -6.73 3.79 -1.70
N PHE A 56 -7.84 3.81 -2.42
CA PHE A 56 -8.79 4.91 -2.34
C PHE A 56 -9.70 4.77 -1.12
N TRP A 57 -10.23 5.88 -0.63
CA TRP A 57 -10.94 5.90 0.65
C TRP A 57 -12.20 5.02 0.64
N ASP A 58 -12.93 5.01 -0.46
CA ASP A 58 -14.13 4.19 -0.62
C ASP A 58 -13.80 2.68 -0.64
N GLU A 59 -12.67 2.29 -1.23
CA GLU A 59 -12.17 0.90 -1.19
C GLU A 59 -11.76 0.51 0.23
N TYR A 60 -11.09 1.41 0.95
CA TYR A 60 -10.63 1.16 2.31
C TYR A 60 -11.79 0.98 3.29
N VAL A 61 -12.83 1.81 3.15
CA VAL A 61 -14.03 1.75 4.00
C VAL A 61 -14.92 0.56 3.66
N ASN A 62 -14.95 0.13 2.40
CA ASN A 62 -15.75 -0.99 1.94
C ASN A 62 -14.92 -2.01 1.14
N PRO A 63 -14.02 -2.76 1.79
CA PRO A 63 -13.13 -3.69 1.11
C PRO A 63 -13.88 -4.95 0.68
N ASP A 64 -13.58 -5.43 -0.53
CA ASP A 64 -14.04 -6.74 -0.99
C ASP A 64 -13.49 -7.86 -0.10
N LYS A 65 -14.37 -8.65 0.52
CA LYS A 65 -14.04 -9.59 1.62
C LYS A 65 -12.93 -10.60 1.35
N ALA A 66 -12.68 -10.95 0.08
CA ALA A 66 -11.66 -11.91 -0.33
C ALA A 66 -10.55 -11.25 -1.18
N SER A 67 -10.37 -9.94 -1.05
CA SER A 67 -9.36 -9.18 -1.76
C SER A 67 -8.04 -9.12 -1.00
N ILE A 68 -6.98 -8.76 -1.72
CA ILE A 68 -5.70 -8.36 -1.11
C ILE A 68 -5.88 -7.20 -0.12
N LEU A 69 -6.83 -6.29 -0.36
CA LEU A 69 -7.08 -5.18 0.55
C LEU A 69 -7.62 -5.67 1.90
N SER A 70 -8.49 -6.68 1.91
CA SER A 70 -8.91 -7.31 3.17
C SER A 70 -7.76 -7.99 3.90
N GLU A 71 -6.81 -8.61 3.19
CA GLU A 71 -5.62 -9.17 3.83
C GLU A 71 -4.75 -8.09 4.47
N ILE A 72 -4.52 -6.99 3.75
CA ILE A 72 -3.78 -5.82 4.23
C ILE A 72 -4.44 -5.26 5.49
N ILE A 73 -5.75 -4.96 5.45
CA ILE A 73 -6.46 -4.38 6.59
C ILE A 73 -6.39 -5.27 7.84
N ASN A 74 -6.42 -6.59 7.67
CA ASN A 74 -6.44 -7.52 8.79
C ASN A 74 -5.06 -7.83 9.39
N ASN A 75 -3.98 -7.66 8.63
CA ASN A 75 -2.66 -8.16 9.03
C ASN A 75 -1.54 -7.09 8.97
N ALA A 76 -1.81 -5.91 8.42
CA ALA A 76 -0.81 -4.86 8.32
C ALA A 76 -0.46 -4.27 9.69
N ILE A 77 0.74 -3.70 9.76
CA ILE A 77 1.19 -2.88 10.87
C ILE A 77 0.93 -1.41 10.49
N GLU A 78 0.18 -0.69 11.32
CA GLU A 78 0.01 0.74 11.12
C GLU A 78 1.32 1.47 11.40
N VAL A 79 1.77 2.23 10.40
CA VAL A 79 2.97 3.06 10.43
C VAL A 79 2.58 4.49 10.06
N ALA A 80 2.05 5.21 11.03
CA ALA A 80 1.85 6.67 11.08
C ALA A 80 1.23 7.04 12.42
#